data_AF-A0A015U058-F1
#
_entry.id   AF-A0A015U058-F1
#
_cell.length_a   1.000
_cell.length_b   1.000
_cell.length_c   1.000
_cell.angle_alpha   90.00
_cell.angle_beta   90.00
_cell.angle_gamma   90.00
#
_symmetry.space_group_name_H-M   'P 1'
#
loop_
_entity.id
_entity.type
_entity.pdbx_description
1 polymer ?
#
loop_
_entity_poly.entity_id
_entity_poly.type
_entity_poly.pdbx_seq_one_letter_code
_entity_poly.pdbx_strand_id
1 'polypeptide(L)'
;MKQLKLMVLTLTLLMGTMFTSCMDSGESGPQQWAGVVKVNDRMGYVTFTDAAGTELVPTNTIPVTLNARMAYIYCQVDEGQDLSTNPKSIKITLLADPTGIDATAITTPKVGESGDVTTNAPVGSLSFASGYSTVAPFQFSENTIVLPVLYRVKNVTTTEDIKNELAKHTFTLVCYTDDIKSGDTILKLYLRYKVEDEPAAIAERATRTSSFKAYEISQILREYTLKSGQAKPAKITIVAQQNEYNNKLEDTSTTEKVYEIEYKTAE
;
A
#
# COMPACT_ATOMS: atom_id res chain seq x y z
N MET A 1 -15.32 -30.63 -35.51
CA MET A 1 -15.93 -29.43 -34.89
C MET A 1 -16.38 -29.79 -33.47
N LYS A 2 -15.52 -29.58 -32.48
CA LYS A 2 -15.91 -29.54 -31.07
C LYS A 2 -15.60 -28.12 -30.60
N GLN A 3 -16.67 -27.40 -30.30
CA GLN A 3 -16.66 -26.03 -29.82
C GLN A 3 -15.89 -25.98 -28.50
N LEU A 4 -14.63 -25.58 -28.56
CA LEU A 4 -13.89 -25.14 -27.39
C LEU A 4 -14.56 -23.82 -26.97
N LYS A 5 -15.50 -23.92 -26.03
CA LYS A 5 -16.11 -22.75 -25.39
C LYS A 5 -14.97 -22.01 -24.70
N LEU A 6 -14.49 -20.96 -25.37
CA LEU A 6 -13.59 -19.96 -24.83
C LEU A 6 -14.36 -19.26 -23.71
N MET A 7 -14.37 -19.86 -22.51
CA MET A 7 -14.72 -19.12 -21.31
C MET A 7 -13.65 -18.04 -21.20
N VAL A 8 -14.03 -16.84 -21.60
CA VAL A 8 -13.34 -15.59 -21.32
C VAL A 8 -13.21 -15.56 -19.81
N LEU A 9 -12.07 -16.05 -19.32
CA LEU A 9 -11.61 -15.85 -17.97
C LEU A 9 -11.42 -14.34 -17.90
N THR A 10 -12.42 -13.64 -17.39
CA THR A 10 -12.30 -12.25 -16.96
C THR A 10 -11.23 -12.26 -15.89
N LEU A 11 -9.99 -12.07 -16.35
CA LEU A 11 -8.83 -11.73 -15.58
C LEU A 11 -9.12 -10.34 -15.02
N THR A 12 -10.03 -10.25 -14.04
CA THR A 12 -10.02 -9.14 -13.12
C THR A 12 -8.61 -9.13 -12.58
N LEU A 13 -7.92 -8.06 -12.93
CA LEU A 13 -6.62 -7.60 -12.50
C LEU A 13 -6.57 -7.60 -10.95
N LEU A 14 -6.67 -8.76 -10.33
CA LEU A 14 -6.31 -8.99 -8.93
C LEU A 14 -4.80 -8.90 -8.97
N MET A 15 -4.31 -7.72 -8.58
CA MET A 15 -2.90 -7.45 -8.37
C MET A 15 -2.42 -8.33 -7.21
N GLY A 16 -2.17 -9.59 -7.50
CA GLY A 16 -1.38 -10.52 -6.72
C GLY A 16 -0.38 -11.10 -7.71
N THR A 17 0.83 -10.57 -7.71
CA THR A 17 1.96 -11.24 -8.34
C THR A 17 2.01 -12.65 -7.77
N MET A 18 1.71 -13.65 -8.59
CA MET A 18 1.79 -15.06 -8.22
C MET A 18 3.22 -15.39 -7.77
N PHE A 19 3.38 -16.42 -6.93
CA PHE A 19 4.69 -16.93 -6.55
C PHE A 19 5.57 -17.11 -7.78
N THR A 20 6.73 -16.47 -7.79
CA THR A 20 7.65 -16.56 -8.91
C THR A 20 8.57 -17.74 -8.64
N SER A 21 8.44 -18.82 -9.40
CA SER A 21 9.49 -19.83 -9.48
C SER A 21 10.69 -19.17 -10.17
N CYS A 22 11.83 -19.05 -9.48
CA CYS A 22 13.08 -18.65 -10.10
C CYS A 22 13.37 -19.58 -11.29
N MET A 23 13.25 -19.05 -12.51
CA MET A 23 13.47 -19.79 -13.74
C MET A 23 14.93 -19.55 -14.16
N ASP A 24 15.87 -20.20 -13.47
CA ASP A 24 17.22 -20.41 -14.00
C ASP A 24 17.87 -21.68 -13.41
N SER A 25 18.46 -22.50 -14.27
CA SER A 25 19.27 -23.71 -13.99
C SER A 25 18.62 -25.05 -13.59
N GLY A 26 17.46 -25.42 -14.12
CA GLY A 26 17.07 -26.85 -14.27
C GLY A 26 16.53 -27.58 -13.04
N GLU A 27 16.50 -26.95 -11.86
CA GLU A 27 15.72 -27.38 -10.70
C GLU A 27 14.74 -26.26 -10.30
N SER A 28 13.46 -26.59 -10.16
CA SER A 28 12.46 -25.63 -9.69
C SER A 28 12.65 -25.37 -8.20
N GLY A 29 13.47 -24.38 -7.85
CA GLY A 29 13.66 -23.93 -6.47
C GLY A 29 12.33 -23.47 -5.82
N PRO A 30 12.29 -23.33 -4.49
CA PRO A 30 11.07 -23.00 -3.76
C PRO A 30 10.47 -21.68 -4.25
N GLN A 31 9.16 -21.68 -4.40
CA GLN A 31 8.38 -20.56 -4.90
C GLN A 31 8.42 -19.38 -3.92
N GLN A 32 9.05 -18.28 -4.34
CA GLN A 32 9.22 -17.07 -3.53
C GLN A 32 8.19 -16.00 -3.88
N TRP A 33 7.85 -15.18 -2.89
CA TRP A 33 6.90 -14.08 -3.04
C TRP A 33 7.19 -12.96 -2.06
N ALA A 34 7.00 -11.72 -2.52
CA ALA A 34 6.99 -10.55 -1.66
C ALA A 34 5.76 -9.70 -1.99
N GLY A 35 5.12 -9.15 -0.97
CA GLY A 35 3.91 -8.36 -1.19
C GLY A 35 3.26 -7.87 0.08
N VAL A 36 2.20 -7.09 -0.15
CA VAL A 36 1.37 -6.53 0.91
C VAL A 36 0.36 -7.56 1.39
N VAL A 37 0.23 -7.67 2.71
CA VAL A 37 -0.68 -8.60 3.37
C VAL A 37 -1.40 -7.92 4.53
N LYS A 38 -2.58 -8.43 4.85
CA LYS A 38 -3.24 -8.20 6.14
C LYS A 38 -2.56 -9.05 7.21
N VAL A 39 -2.39 -8.48 8.40
CA VAL A 39 -1.90 -9.21 9.58
C VAL A 39 -3.09 -9.69 10.40
N ASN A 40 -3.07 -10.95 10.82
CA ASN A 40 -4.09 -11.55 11.66
C ASN A 40 -3.47 -12.01 12.98
N ASP A 41 -4.18 -11.75 14.08
CA ASP A 41 -3.92 -12.38 15.37
C ASP A 41 -4.82 -13.61 15.52
N ARG A 42 -4.21 -14.79 15.62
CA ARG A 42 -4.88 -16.05 15.94
C ARG A 42 -4.41 -16.55 17.29
N MET A 43 -5.11 -16.12 18.34
CA MET A 43 -4.85 -16.55 19.72
C MET A 43 -3.39 -16.33 20.15
N GLY A 44 -2.80 -15.20 19.76
CA GLY A 44 -1.42 -14.83 20.05
C GLY A 44 -0.41 -15.26 18.97
N TYR A 45 -0.83 -15.97 17.93
CA TYR A 45 0.01 -16.32 16.77
C TYR A 45 -0.29 -15.41 15.58
N VAL A 46 0.76 -14.82 15.01
CA VAL A 46 0.64 -13.98 13.82
C VAL A 46 0.55 -14.83 12.55
N THR A 47 -0.49 -14.62 11.77
CA THR A 47 -0.63 -15.14 10.40
C THR A 47 -0.92 -13.97 9.46
N PHE A 48 -0.90 -14.22 8.14
CA PHE A 48 -1.15 -13.18 7.15
C PHE A 48 -2.29 -13.58 6.20
N THR A 49 -2.90 -12.60 5.55
CA THR A 49 -3.85 -12.83 4.45
C THR A 49 -3.46 -11.98 3.25
N ASP A 50 -3.31 -12.59 2.09
CA ASP A 50 -3.02 -11.88 0.84
C ASP A 50 -4.29 -11.20 0.26
N ALA A 51 -4.13 -10.47 -0.85
CA ALA A 51 -5.25 -9.78 -1.51
C ALA A 51 -6.28 -10.74 -2.14
N ALA A 52 -5.92 -12.01 -2.38
CA ALA A 52 -6.83 -13.03 -2.90
C ALA A 52 -7.64 -13.71 -1.78
N GLY A 53 -7.34 -13.42 -0.51
CA GLY A 53 -7.97 -14.02 0.66
C GLY A 53 -7.31 -15.32 1.12
N THR A 54 -6.13 -15.66 0.58
CA THR A 54 -5.35 -16.82 1.02
C THR A 54 -4.69 -16.52 2.35
N GLU A 55 -4.83 -17.44 3.30
CA GLU A 55 -4.11 -17.36 4.57
C GLU A 55 -2.67 -17.87 4.41
N LEU A 56 -1.70 -17.10 4.88
CA LEU A 56 -0.29 -17.47 4.91
C LEU A 56 0.14 -17.70 6.37
N VAL A 57 0.61 -18.92 6.66
CA VAL A 57 0.93 -19.37 8.01
C VAL A 57 2.45 -19.51 8.14
N PRO A 58 3.13 -18.62 8.91
CA PRO A 58 4.56 -18.71 9.13
C PRO A 58 4.96 -20.00 9.86
N THR A 59 6.02 -20.66 9.39
CA THR A 59 6.62 -21.85 10.01
C THR A 59 8.02 -21.60 10.57
N ASN A 60 8.46 -20.34 10.59
CA ASN A 60 9.71 -19.92 11.22
C ASN A 60 9.79 -20.39 12.69
N THR A 61 10.98 -20.82 13.13
CA THR A 61 11.22 -21.29 14.49
C THR A 61 11.12 -20.18 15.54
N ILE A 62 11.47 -18.94 15.14
CA ILE A 62 11.30 -17.75 15.97
C ILE A 62 9.88 -17.23 15.74
N PRO A 63 9.06 -17.05 16.81
CA PRO A 63 7.73 -16.51 16.67
C PRO A 63 7.73 -15.12 16.05
N VAL A 64 6.80 -14.88 15.13
CA VAL A 64 6.57 -13.55 14.56
C VAL A 64 5.86 -12.67 15.59
N THR A 65 6.47 -11.54 15.92
CA THR A 65 5.98 -10.59 16.96
C THR A 65 5.49 -9.27 16.38
N LEU A 66 5.23 -9.21 15.07
CA LEU A 66 4.78 -7.99 14.40
C LEU A 66 3.44 -7.49 14.99
N ASN A 67 3.43 -6.24 15.43
CA ASN A 67 2.23 -5.53 15.84
C ASN A 67 1.85 -4.47 14.80
N ALA A 68 1.07 -4.87 13.81
CA ALA A 68 0.56 -4.03 12.74
C ALA A 68 -0.77 -4.62 12.22
N ARG A 69 -1.58 -3.83 11.53
CA ARG A 69 -2.78 -4.28 10.83
C ARG A 69 -2.46 -4.74 9.41
N MET A 70 -1.53 -4.05 8.74
CA MET A 70 -1.03 -4.41 7.42
C MET A 70 0.49 -4.51 7.42
N ALA A 71 1.03 -5.43 6.62
CA ALA A 71 2.46 -5.65 6.49
C ALA A 71 2.90 -5.79 5.04
N TYR A 72 4.20 -5.57 4.81
CA TYR A 72 4.92 -6.09 3.67
C TYR A 72 5.80 -7.26 4.13
N ILE A 73 5.70 -8.41 3.46
CA ILE A 73 6.48 -9.60 3.79
C ILE A 73 7.26 -10.08 2.57
N TYR A 74 8.33 -10.83 2.83
CA TYR A 74 9.08 -11.60 1.84
C TYR A 74 9.20 -13.04 2.35
N CYS A 75 8.70 -14.01 1.58
CA CYS A 75 8.59 -15.39 2.00
C CYS A 75 8.79 -16.38 0.85
N GLN A 76 8.86 -17.65 1.22
CA GLN A 76 8.76 -18.78 0.30
C GLN A 76 7.70 -19.77 0.78
N VAL A 77 7.10 -20.50 -0.15
CA VAL A 77 6.20 -21.62 0.15
C VAL A 77 7.00 -22.81 0.67
N ASP A 78 6.53 -23.43 1.75
CA ASP A 78 7.14 -24.66 2.27
C ASP A 78 6.91 -25.84 1.30
N GLU A 79 7.88 -26.74 1.19
CA GLU A 79 7.81 -27.89 0.27
C GLU A 79 6.67 -28.87 0.60
N GLY A 80 6.24 -29.64 -0.42
CA GLY A 80 5.23 -30.68 -0.27
C GLY A 80 3.78 -30.20 -0.22
N GLN A 81 3.53 -28.93 -0.55
CA GLN A 81 2.19 -28.35 -0.65
C GLN A 81 1.66 -28.38 -2.08
N ASP A 82 0.43 -28.88 -2.27
CA ASP A 82 -0.26 -28.83 -3.56
C ASP A 82 -0.98 -27.48 -3.71
N LEU A 83 -0.39 -26.60 -4.53
CA LEU A 83 -0.96 -25.28 -4.83
C LEU A 83 -1.96 -25.32 -5.99
N SER A 84 -2.05 -26.44 -6.74
CA SER A 84 -2.94 -26.54 -7.90
C SER A 84 -4.43 -26.48 -7.52
N THR A 85 -4.75 -26.71 -6.25
CA THR A 85 -6.11 -26.66 -5.72
C THR A 85 -6.53 -25.30 -5.19
N ASN A 86 -5.70 -24.24 -5.32
CA ASN A 86 -5.92 -22.93 -4.70
C ASN A 86 -6.30 -23.05 -3.21
N PRO A 87 -5.39 -23.60 -2.38
CA PRO A 87 -5.69 -23.85 -0.99
C PRO A 87 -6.03 -22.54 -0.26
N LYS A 88 -6.99 -22.61 0.68
CA LYS A 88 -7.35 -21.44 1.51
C LYS A 88 -6.24 -21.02 2.46
N SER A 89 -5.28 -21.91 2.73
CA SER A 89 -4.18 -21.69 3.65
C SER A 89 -2.89 -22.32 3.09
N ILE A 90 -1.79 -21.58 3.17
CA ILE A 90 -0.47 -21.97 2.69
C ILE A 90 0.54 -21.76 3.84
N LYS A 91 1.35 -22.77 4.10
CA LYS A 91 2.50 -22.65 5.01
C LYS A 91 3.66 -21.96 4.30
N ILE A 92 4.27 -20.99 4.97
CA ILE A 92 5.36 -20.20 4.42
C ILE A 92 6.50 -20.07 5.41
N THR A 93 7.70 -19.95 4.87
CA THR A 93 8.88 -19.51 5.62
C THR A 93 9.17 -18.05 5.27
N LEU A 94 9.17 -17.16 6.26
CA LEU A 94 9.60 -15.77 6.09
C LEU A 94 11.11 -15.71 5.85
N LEU A 95 11.51 -14.96 4.83
CA LEU A 95 12.91 -14.77 4.41
C LEU A 95 13.49 -13.43 4.88
N ALA A 96 12.64 -12.55 5.42
CA ALA A 96 13.01 -11.30 6.06
C ALA A 96 12.02 -10.96 7.17
N ASP A 97 12.41 -10.07 8.08
CA ASP A 97 11.53 -9.56 9.12
C ASP A 97 10.32 -8.84 8.49
N PRO A 98 9.08 -9.21 8.85
CA PRO A 98 7.88 -8.52 8.39
C PRO A 98 7.92 -7.03 8.75
N THR A 99 7.55 -6.18 7.79
CA THR A 99 7.53 -4.72 8.00
C THR A 99 6.09 -4.24 8.09
N GLY A 100 5.71 -3.61 9.21
CA GLY A 100 4.41 -2.94 9.34
C GLY A 100 4.33 -1.73 8.40
N ILE A 101 3.21 -1.58 7.70
CA ILE A 101 3.03 -0.52 6.68
C ILE A 101 1.81 0.37 6.94
N ASP A 102 1.27 0.33 8.16
CA ASP A 102 0.12 1.15 8.51
C ASP A 102 0.41 2.65 8.40
N ALA A 103 -0.55 3.37 7.85
CA ALA A 103 -0.51 4.81 7.72
C ALA A 103 -1.89 5.41 8.03
N THR A 104 -1.89 6.68 8.41
CA THR A 104 -3.07 7.34 8.96
C THR A 104 -3.96 7.90 7.86
N ALA A 105 -5.26 7.62 7.94
CA ALA A 105 -6.30 8.26 7.13
C ALA A 105 -7.29 9.00 8.05
N ILE A 106 -7.62 10.24 7.73
CA ILE A 106 -8.49 11.09 8.56
C ILE A 106 -9.54 11.83 7.73
N THR A 107 -10.57 12.28 8.43
CA THR A 107 -11.56 13.25 7.95
C THR A 107 -11.44 14.54 8.74
N THR A 108 -11.49 15.67 8.05
CA THR A 108 -11.61 17.00 8.67
C THR A 108 -12.50 17.87 7.76
N PRO A 109 -13.19 18.92 8.23
CA PRO A 109 -14.09 19.68 7.37
C PRO A 109 -13.38 20.29 6.15
N LYS A 110 -12.27 21.00 6.38
CA LYS A 110 -11.50 21.73 5.36
C LYS A 110 -10.06 21.95 5.81
N VAL A 111 -9.25 22.52 4.92
CA VAL A 111 -7.84 22.85 5.21
C VAL A 111 -7.72 23.77 6.43
N GLY A 112 -6.78 23.47 7.33
CA GLY A 112 -6.49 24.25 8.54
C GLY A 112 -7.38 23.95 9.75
N GLU A 113 -8.38 23.09 9.62
CA GLU A 113 -9.18 22.60 10.75
C GLU A 113 -8.43 21.55 11.58
N SER A 114 -8.99 21.19 12.73
CA SER A 114 -8.38 20.20 13.64
C SER A 114 -8.03 18.89 12.94
N GLY A 115 -6.83 18.39 13.21
CA GLY A 115 -6.29 17.17 12.63
C GLY A 115 -5.68 17.32 11.23
N ASP A 116 -5.87 18.45 10.54
CA ASP A 116 -5.26 18.65 9.22
C ASP A 116 -3.72 18.69 9.28
N VAL A 117 -3.08 18.32 8.18
CA VAL A 117 -1.63 18.21 8.06
C VAL A 117 -1.15 19.00 6.84
N THR A 118 -0.26 19.97 7.06
CA THR A 118 0.40 20.69 5.97
C THR A 118 1.53 19.85 5.37
N THR A 119 1.52 19.69 4.05
CA THR A 119 2.63 19.06 3.31
C THR A 119 3.85 19.96 3.35
N ASN A 120 5.04 19.41 3.60
CA ASN A 120 6.30 20.16 3.59
C ASN A 120 7.39 19.53 2.71
N ALA A 121 7.09 18.42 2.04
CA ALA A 121 7.99 17.75 1.11
C ALA A 121 7.18 17.14 -0.05
N PRO A 122 7.71 17.14 -1.29
CA PRO A 122 7.07 16.46 -2.41
C PRO A 122 7.45 14.97 -2.40
N VAL A 123 6.53 14.10 -2.82
CA VAL A 123 6.91 12.72 -3.17
C VAL A 123 7.65 12.71 -4.51
N GLY A 124 8.42 11.66 -4.81
CA GLY A 124 8.94 11.44 -6.16
C GLY A 124 7.82 10.96 -7.09
N SER A 125 7.08 9.94 -6.65
CA SER A 125 5.90 9.40 -7.34
C SER A 125 5.09 8.55 -6.35
N LEU A 126 3.84 8.24 -6.71
CA LEU A 126 3.09 7.15 -6.08
C LEU A 126 3.14 5.87 -6.92
N SER A 127 4.30 5.59 -7.53
CA SER A 127 4.48 4.41 -8.36
C SER A 127 5.95 3.97 -8.43
N PHE A 128 6.20 2.67 -8.27
CA PHE A 128 7.52 2.06 -8.46
C PHE A 128 7.39 0.62 -8.97
N ALA A 129 8.51 0.02 -9.39
CA ALA A 129 8.53 -1.37 -9.85
C ALA A 129 8.39 -2.35 -8.67
N SER A 130 7.46 -3.31 -8.78
CA SER A 130 7.27 -4.41 -7.83
C SER A 130 6.98 -5.68 -8.61
N GLY A 131 7.83 -6.70 -8.43
CA GLY A 131 7.85 -7.88 -9.30
C GLY A 131 8.17 -7.50 -10.75
N TYR A 132 7.36 -7.97 -11.69
CA TYR A 132 7.55 -7.74 -13.14
C TYR A 132 6.79 -6.52 -13.70
N SER A 133 6.18 -5.69 -12.84
CA SER A 133 5.38 -4.55 -13.28
C SER A 133 5.61 -3.32 -12.40
N THR A 134 5.17 -2.16 -12.87
CA THR A 134 4.97 -0.98 -12.02
C THR A 134 3.66 -1.12 -11.25
N VAL A 135 3.66 -0.72 -9.98
CA VAL A 135 2.48 -0.63 -9.13
C VAL A 135 2.16 0.84 -8.84
N ALA A 136 0.89 1.21 -8.93
CA ALA A 136 0.33 2.52 -8.59
C ALA A 136 -0.61 2.37 -7.37
N PRO A 137 -1.24 3.43 -6.83
CA PRO A 137 -2.20 3.26 -5.73
C PRO A 137 -3.28 2.26 -6.10
N PHE A 138 -3.61 1.36 -5.16
CA PHE A 138 -4.52 0.25 -5.42
C PHE A 138 -5.39 -0.08 -4.22
N GLN A 139 -6.51 -0.76 -4.49
CA GLN A 139 -7.39 -1.30 -3.46
C GLN A 139 -6.91 -2.69 -3.05
N PHE A 140 -6.66 -2.89 -1.75
CA PHE A 140 -6.33 -4.20 -1.18
C PHE A 140 -7.58 -4.95 -0.74
N SER A 141 -8.53 -4.24 -0.12
CA SER A 141 -9.85 -4.75 0.28
C SER A 141 -10.86 -3.60 0.26
N GLU A 142 -12.14 -3.86 0.52
CA GLU A 142 -13.18 -2.80 0.62
C GLU A 142 -12.81 -1.69 1.61
N ASN A 143 -12.10 -2.05 2.68
CA ASN A 143 -11.75 -1.15 3.78
C ASN A 143 -10.29 -0.71 3.76
N THR A 144 -9.51 -1.11 2.75
CA THR A 144 -8.07 -0.81 2.72
C THR A 144 -7.57 -0.49 1.33
N ILE A 145 -6.93 0.67 1.21
CA ILE A 145 -6.16 1.09 0.04
C ILE A 145 -4.68 1.18 0.40
N VAL A 146 -3.83 1.05 -0.61
CA VAL A 146 -2.38 1.03 -0.46
C VAL A 146 -1.74 1.99 -1.46
N LEU A 147 -0.82 2.82 -0.98
CA LEU A 147 0.00 3.71 -1.79
C LEU A 147 1.43 3.18 -1.86
N PRO A 148 1.96 2.88 -3.07
CA PRO A 148 3.39 2.69 -3.28
C PRO A 148 4.08 4.06 -3.38
N VAL A 149 4.74 4.50 -2.32
CA VAL A 149 5.39 5.82 -2.28
C VAL A 149 6.87 5.70 -2.64
N LEU A 150 7.30 6.43 -3.67
CA LEU A 150 8.71 6.67 -3.98
C LEU A 150 9.08 8.07 -3.47
N TYR A 151 10.08 8.18 -2.61
CA TYR A 151 10.42 9.43 -1.94
C TYR A 151 11.92 9.54 -1.65
N ARG A 152 12.35 10.68 -1.09
CA ARG A 152 13.75 10.96 -0.78
C ARG A 152 13.97 11.04 0.72
N VAL A 153 15.04 10.42 1.19
CA VAL A 153 15.52 10.41 2.58
C VAL A 153 16.93 10.99 2.66
N LYS A 154 17.36 11.28 3.88
CA LYS A 154 18.75 11.60 4.18
C LYS A 154 19.64 10.37 3.94
N ASN A 155 20.84 10.59 3.41
CA ASN A 155 21.84 9.52 3.29
C ASN A 155 22.46 9.23 4.66
N VAL A 156 22.02 8.14 5.29
CA VAL A 156 22.53 7.62 6.56
C VAL A 156 22.83 6.12 6.40
N THR A 157 23.82 5.61 7.12
CA THR A 157 24.38 4.27 6.85
C THR A 157 24.22 3.28 7.99
N THR A 158 24.02 3.74 9.24
CA THR A 158 23.81 2.84 10.37
C THR A 158 22.36 2.37 10.40
N THR A 159 22.11 1.14 10.87
CA THR A 159 20.74 0.59 10.96
C THR A 159 19.84 1.43 11.86
N GLU A 160 20.38 1.97 12.95
CA GLU A 160 19.65 2.86 13.87
C GLU A 160 19.28 4.18 13.20
N ASP A 161 20.24 4.83 12.53
CA ASP A 161 19.97 6.08 11.83
C ASP A 161 18.99 5.90 10.67
N ILE A 162 19.05 4.78 9.95
CA ILE A 162 18.07 4.45 8.89
C ILE A 162 16.67 4.35 9.50
N LYS A 163 16.51 3.64 10.62
CA LYS A 163 15.20 3.55 11.30
C LYS A 163 14.70 4.90 11.78
N ASN A 164 15.57 5.70 12.40
CA ASN A 164 15.25 7.04 12.89
C ASN A 164 14.91 8.00 11.75
N GLU A 165 15.64 7.94 10.63
CA GLU A 165 15.33 8.73 9.44
C GLU A 165 13.97 8.33 8.87
N LEU A 166 13.70 7.03 8.65
CA LEU A 166 12.42 6.57 8.12
C LEU A 166 11.22 6.99 9.00
N ALA A 167 11.40 7.04 10.32
CA ALA A 167 10.37 7.47 11.26
C ALA A 167 9.96 8.95 11.13
N LYS A 168 10.82 9.81 10.55
CA LYS A 168 10.49 11.23 10.30
C LYS A 168 9.47 11.42 9.18
N HIS A 169 9.25 10.41 8.34
CA HIS A 169 8.40 10.52 7.16
C HIS A 169 6.99 10.02 7.45
N THR A 170 6.04 10.96 7.44
CA THR A 170 4.62 10.67 7.68
C THR A 170 3.80 10.95 6.42
N PHE A 171 2.95 10.00 6.06
CA PHE A 171 2.13 10.03 4.85
C PHE A 171 0.67 9.89 5.25
N THR A 172 -0.04 11.00 5.39
CA THR A 172 -1.42 11.01 5.89
C THR A 172 -2.39 11.22 4.72
N LEU A 173 -3.42 10.38 4.61
CA LEU A 173 -4.53 10.66 3.70
C LEU A 173 -5.58 11.50 4.43
N VAL A 174 -5.98 12.61 3.82
CA VAL A 174 -6.98 13.52 4.37
C VAL A 174 -8.17 13.64 3.42
N CYS A 175 -9.36 13.39 3.95
CA CYS A 175 -10.62 13.69 3.30
C CYS A 175 -11.18 15.00 3.86
N TYR A 176 -11.31 16.02 3.01
CA TYR A 176 -11.99 17.27 3.36
C TYR A 176 -13.49 17.12 3.15
N THR A 177 -14.22 16.92 4.24
CA THR A 177 -15.62 16.51 4.17
C THR A 177 -16.56 17.63 3.71
N ASP A 178 -16.14 18.90 3.74
CA ASP A 178 -16.93 20.00 3.19
C ASP A 178 -16.93 19.97 1.65
N ASP A 179 -15.96 19.31 1.03
CA ASP A 179 -15.89 19.16 -0.44
C ASP A 179 -16.92 18.16 -0.96
N ILE A 180 -17.37 17.21 -0.13
CA ILE A 180 -18.33 16.16 -0.52
C ILE A 180 -19.73 16.76 -0.67
N LYS A 181 -20.36 16.56 -1.82
CA LYS A 181 -21.70 17.00 -2.15
C LYS A 181 -22.65 15.82 -2.39
N SER A 182 -23.94 16.09 -2.22
CA SER A 182 -24.98 15.09 -2.50
C SER A 182 -24.90 14.65 -3.97
N GLY A 183 -24.92 13.34 -4.20
CA GLY A 183 -24.79 12.74 -5.53
C GLY A 183 -23.37 12.50 -6.00
N ASP A 184 -22.33 12.92 -5.26
CA ASP A 184 -20.93 12.69 -5.65
C ASP A 184 -20.65 11.20 -5.82
N THR A 185 -19.97 10.82 -6.90
CA THR A 185 -19.55 9.43 -7.18
C THR A 185 -18.04 9.22 -7.00
N ILE A 186 -17.29 10.26 -6.66
CA ILE A 186 -15.83 10.23 -6.51
C ILE A 186 -15.48 10.62 -5.08
N LEU A 187 -14.74 9.76 -4.39
CA LEU A 187 -14.13 10.09 -3.11
C LEU A 187 -12.72 10.66 -3.34
N LYS A 188 -12.52 11.96 -3.07
CA LYS A 188 -11.22 12.62 -3.21
C LYS A 188 -10.46 12.62 -1.88
N LEU A 189 -9.22 12.15 -1.90
CA LEU A 189 -8.30 12.14 -0.77
C LEU A 189 -7.02 12.89 -1.13
N TYR A 190 -6.52 13.72 -0.22
CA TYR A 190 -5.26 14.43 -0.38
C TYR A 190 -4.17 13.72 0.41
N LEU A 191 -3.06 13.41 -0.25
CA LEU A 191 -1.86 12.95 0.44
C LEU A 191 -1.15 14.14 1.06
N ARG A 192 -1.08 14.16 2.38
CA ARG A 192 -0.28 15.09 3.15
C ARG A 192 1.02 14.41 3.58
N TYR A 193 2.12 14.80 2.93
CA TYR A 193 3.45 14.27 3.20
C TYR A 193 4.25 15.26 4.06
N LYS A 194 4.58 14.84 5.28
CA LYS A 194 5.34 15.64 6.23
C LYS A 194 6.60 14.92 6.67
N VAL A 195 7.72 15.64 6.59
CA VAL A 195 9.03 15.24 7.13
C VAL A 195 9.30 16.06 8.39
N GLU A 196 9.57 15.39 9.50
CA GLU A 196 9.97 16.03 10.75
C GLU A 196 11.46 16.38 10.73
N ASP A 197 11.77 17.53 10.13
CA ASP A 197 13.12 18.11 10.09
C ASP A 197 13.05 19.60 9.72
N GLU A 198 14.20 20.29 9.79
CA GLU A 198 14.29 21.68 9.37
C GLU A 198 14.14 21.82 7.84
N PRO A 199 13.51 22.91 7.32
CA PRO A 199 13.24 23.06 5.89
C PRO A 199 14.46 22.91 4.98
N ALA A 200 15.62 23.41 5.39
CA ALA A 200 16.87 23.27 4.64
C ALA A 200 17.31 21.80 4.53
N ALA A 201 17.25 21.05 5.63
CA ALA A 201 17.59 19.63 5.64
C ALA A 201 16.57 18.78 4.85
N ILE A 202 15.29 19.18 4.82
CA ILE A 202 14.28 18.55 3.96
C ILE A 202 14.66 18.73 2.49
N ALA A 203 14.99 19.96 2.08
CA ALA A 203 15.32 20.28 0.69
C ALA A 203 16.55 19.54 0.15
N GLU A 204 17.50 19.16 1.01
CA GLU A 204 18.74 18.47 0.65
C GLU A 204 18.62 16.95 0.50
N ARG A 205 17.51 16.34 0.93
CA ARG A 205 17.31 14.88 0.83
C ARG A 205 17.31 14.44 -0.64
N ALA A 206 18.22 13.54 -0.99
CA ALA A 206 18.41 13.06 -2.36
C ALA A 206 18.40 11.53 -2.50
N THR A 207 18.54 10.78 -1.40
CA THR A 207 18.58 9.32 -1.45
C THR A 207 17.19 8.76 -1.73
N ARG A 208 17.02 8.11 -2.89
CA ARG A 208 15.75 7.51 -3.28
C ARG A 208 15.44 6.28 -2.43
N THR A 209 14.22 6.22 -1.91
CA THR A 209 13.68 5.07 -1.18
C THR A 209 12.23 4.82 -1.61
N SER A 210 11.71 3.63 -1.31
CA SER A 210 10.36 3.20 -1.65
C SER A 210 9.71 2.49 -0.49
N SER A 211 8.42 2.72 -0.26
CA SER A 211 7.64 2.01 0.76
C SER A 211 6.17 1.94 0.38
N PHE A 212 5.53 0.83 0.74
CA PHE A 212 4.07 0.77 0.76
C PHE A 212 3.52 1.44 2.02
N LYS A 213 2.39 2.12 1.89
CA LYS A 213 1.62 2.70 3.00
C LYS A 213 0.16 2.27 2.86
N ALA A 214 -0.37 1.61 3.89
CA ALA A 214 -1.71 1.03 3.88
C ALA A 214 -2.65 1.79 4.82
N TYR A 215 -3.82 2.13 4.32
CA TYR A 215 -4.78 3.00 4.98
C TYR A 215 -6.08 2.24 5.25
N GLU A 216 -6.53 2.23 6.49
CA GLU A 216 -7.89 1.83 6.84
C GLU A 216 -8.82 3.02 6.52
N ILE A 217 -9.84 2.81 5.69
CA ILE A 217 -10.67 3.91 5.17
C ILE A 217 -12.17 3.76 5.50
N SER A 218 -12.57 2.81 6.33
CA SER A 218 -13.99 2.60 6.68
C SER A 218 -14.64 3.86 7.25
N GLN A 219 -13.91 4.61 8.09
CA GLN A 219 -14.44 5.86 8.66
C GLN A 219 -14.66 6.94 7.59
N ILE A 220 -13.73 7.06 6.64
CA ILE A 220 -13.85 8.00 5.52
C ILE A 220 -15.01 7.61 4.61
N LEU A 221 -15.14 6.32 4.28
CA LEU A 221 -16.24 5.80 3.46
C LEU A 221 -17.59 6.08 4.12
N ARG A 222 -17.70 5.92 5.45
CA ARG A 222 -18.91 6.26 6.21
C ARG A 222 -19.28 7.74 6.08
N GLU A 223 -18.33 8.65 6.30
CA GLU A 223 -18.58 10.10 6.15
C GLU A 223 -18.96 10.46 4.70
N TYR A 224 -18.30 9.83 3.73
CA TYR A 224 -18.66 9.99 2.32
C TYR A 224 -20.10 9.55 2.04
N THR A 225 -20.53 8.39 2.53
CA THR A 225 -21.92 7.92 2.36
C THR A 225 -22.92 8.85 3.02
N LEU A 226 -22.64 9.34 4.23
CA LEU A 226 -23.51 10.28 4.95
C LEU A 226 -23.70 11.60 4.19
N LYS A 227 -22.63 12.14 3.58
CA LYS A 227 -22.67 13.43 2.88
C LYS A 227 -23.11 13.35 1.42
N SER A 228 -22.67 12.32 0.70
CA SER A 228 -23.02 12.13 -0.71
C SER A 228 -24.40 11.49 -0.89
N GLY A 229 -24.86 10.70 0.08
CA GLY A 229 -26.04 9.83 -0.08
C GLY A 229 -25.78 8.61 -0.96
N GLN A 230 -24.55 8.38 -1.42
CA GLN A 230 -24.17 7.19 -2.18
C GLN A 230 -23.72 6.06 -1.24
N ALA A 231 -24.13 4.82 -1.55
CA ALA A 231 -23.71 3.65 -0.76
C ALA A 231 -22.18 3.43 -0.83
N LYS A 232 -21.56 3.73 -1.98
CA LYS A 232 -20.12 3.60 -2.23
C LYS A 232 -19.68 4.56 -3.34
N PRO A 233 -18.42 5.03 -3.34
CA PRO A 233 -17.88 5.75 -4.48
C PRO A 233 -17.69 4.80 -5.66
N ALA A 234 -17.75 5.31 -6.88
CA ALA A 234 -17.33 4.58 -8.08
C ALA A 234 -15.80 4.47 -8.12
N LYS A 235 -15.11 5.56 -7.75
CA LYS A 235 -13.65 5.58 -7.65
C LYS A 235 -13.16 6.48 -6.52
N ILE A 236 -11.95 6.19 -6.06
CA ILE A 236 -11.18 7.01 -5.13
C ILE A 236 -10.08 7.73 -5.92
N THR A 237 -9.91 9.03 -5.69
CA THR A 237 -8.81 9.80 -6.26
C THR A 237 -7.83 10.22 -5.17
N ILE A 238 -6.53 10.01 -5.42
CA ILE A 238 -5.44 10.41 -4.54
C ILE A 238 -4.73 11.60 -5.18
N VAL A 239 -4.82 12.75 -4.53
CA VAL A 239 -4.15 13.99 -4.95
C VAL A 239 -2.83 14.12 -4.22
N ALA A 240 -1.71 14.17 -4.95
CA ALA A 240 -0.37 14.25 -4.38
C ALA A 240 0.46 15.37 -5.00
N GLN A 241 1.23 16.09 -4.18
CA GLN A 241 2.26 17.00 -4.65
C GLN A 241 3.55 16.21 -4.88
N GLN A 242 4.02 16.20 -6.13
CA GLN A 242 5.16 15.38 -6.55
C GLN A 242 6.21 16.19 -7.31
N ASN A 243 7.48 15.82 -7.12
CA ASN A 243 8.62 16.38 -7.81
C ASN A 243 9.63 15.27 -8.11
N GLU A 244 9.79 14.98 -9.40
CA GLU A 244 10.65 13.89 -9.90
C GLU A 244 12.14 14.25 -9.86
N TYR A 245 12.49 15.53 -9.71
CA TYR A 245 13.87 16.02 -9.80
C TYR A 245 14.52 16.29 -8.45
N ASN A 246 13.82 16.95 -7.52
CA ASN A 246 14.38 17.35 -6.23
C ASN A 246 13.34 17.29 -5.09
N ASN A 247 13.76 17.57 -3.86
CA ASN A 247 12.91 17.47 -2.66
C ASN A 247 12.35 18.82 -2.18
N LYS A 248 12.32 19.84 -3.04
CA LYS A 248 11.84 21.18 -2.70
C LYS A 248 10.37 21.31 -3.09
N LEU A 249 9.50 21.54 -2.11
CA LEU A 249 8.06 21.63 -2.36
C LEU A 249 7.70 22.83 -3.25
N GLU A 250 8.26 24.01 -2.94
CA GLU A 250 7.99 25.27 -3.66
C GLU A 250 8.74 25.41 -5.00
N ASP A 251 9.40 24.35 -5.48
CA ASP A 251 10.08 24.35 -6.77
C ASP A 251 9.07 24.33 -7.93
N THR A 252 9.41 24.98 -9.04
CA THR A 252 8.55 25.05 -10.24
C THR A 252 8.26 23.69 -10.87
N SER A 253 9.06 22.67 -10.53
CA SER A 253 8.89 21.29 -11.00
C SER A 253 7.93 20.48 -10.12
N THR A 254 7.51 21.00 -8.97
CA THR A 254 6.49 20.37 -8.15
C THR A 254 5.14 20.51 -8.83
N THR A 255 4.48 19.37 -9.04
CA THR A 255 3.18 19.30 -9.70
C THR A 255 2.18 18.58 -8.82
N GLU A 256 0.92 18.98 -8.92
CA GLU A 256 -0.16 18.17 -8.39
C GLU A 256 -0.49 17.05 -9.40
N LYS A 257 -0.48 15.80 -8.92
CA LYS A 257 -0.89 14.65 -9.71
C LYS A 257 -2.01 13.90 -9.02
N VAL A 258 -3.00 13.51 -9.83
CA VAL A 258 -4.15 12.71 -9.39
C VAL A 258 -3.94 11.28 -9.84
N TYR A 259 -4.05 10.35 -8.89
CA TYR A 259 -4.06 8.91 -9.13
C TYR A 259 -5.46 8.38 -8.87
N GLU A 260 -5.91 7.43 -9.67
CA GLU A 260 -7.28 6.89 -9.58
C GLU A 260 -7.25 5.42 -9.13
N ILE A 261 -8.18 5.07 -8.26
CA ILE A 261 -8.46 3.70 -7.82
C ILE A 261 -9.92 3.44 -8.09
N GLU A 262 -10.23 2.57 -9.06
CA GLU A 262 -11.59 2.05 -9.25
C GLU A 262 -12.00 1.29 -7.99
N TYR A 263 -13.11 1.70 -7.36
CA TYR A 263 -13.54 1.13 -6.08
C TYR A 263 -14.49 -0.03 -6.31
N LYS A 264 -14.10 -1.21 -5.83
CA LYS A 264 -14.83 -2.47 -6.01
C LYS A 264 -15.29 -3.03 -4.68
N THR A 265 -16.45 -3.66 -4.69
CA THR A 265 -17.01 -4.41 -3.57
C THR A 265 -17.45 -5.79 -4.04
N ALA A 266 -17.67 -6.71 -3.11
CA ALA A 266 -18.24 -8.02 -3.41
C ALA A 266 -19.75 -7.95 -3.75
N GLU A 267 -20.44 -6.89 -3.33
CA GLU A 267 -21.87 -6.61 -3.62
C GLU A 267 -22.14 -6.15 -5.06
#